data_AF-A0A961YYS7-F1
#
_entry.id   AF-A0A961YYS7-F1
#
_cell.length_a   1.000
_cell.length_b   1.000
_cell.length_c   1.000
_cell.angle_alpha   90.00
_cell.angle_beta   90.00
_cell.angle_gamma   90.00
#
_symmetry.space_group_name_H-M   'P 1'
#
loop_
_entity.id
_entity.type
_entity.pdbx_description
1 polymer ?
#
loop_
_entity_poly.entity_id
_entity_poly.type
_entity_poly.pdbx_seq_one_letter_code
_entity_poly.pdbx_strand_id
1 'polypeptide(L)'
;MLKVLQSSERHAPRMRYRCPACSEIHQGFPALAYQLPDPIYALTADERDARAIISSDLCILDDRRHFVRCVLSVDVNGYDEQLEFGPWVEIDRNAFSRYSVWFNLAASPGWSQVKGKLANAFPAQEQTTLGLSCCLILPDTDDERPTVKIMDPKHPLFDDQAAGISIARATELVSSLKGYMLILD
;
A
#
# COMPACT_ATOMS: atom_id res chain seq x y z
N MET A 1 -35.25 28.62 -14.86
CA MET A 1 -34.99 27.21 -14.50
C MET A 1 -33.58 27.13 -13.94
N LEU A 2 -33.43 27.34 -12.62
CA LEU A 2 -32.13 27.29 -11.95
C LEU A 2 -31.65 25.84 -11.94
N LYS A 3 -30.53 25.57 -12.61
CA LYS A 3 -29.78 24.32 -12.43
C LYS A 3 -29.20 24.37 -11.02
N VAL A 4 -29.74 23.55 -10.12
CA VAL A 4 -29.08 23.23 -8.85
C VAL A 4 -27.76 22.57 -9.22
N LEU A 5 -26.66 23.30 -9.04
CA LEU A 5 -25.34 22.70 -8.98
C LEU A 5 -25.34 21.87 -7.71
N GLN A 6 -25.57 20.56 -7.83
CA GLN A 6 -25.30 19.64 -6.74
C GLN A 6 -23.79 19.69 -6.51
N SER A 7 -23.39 20.47 -5.50
CA SER A 7 -22.09 20.39 -4.87
C SER A 7 -21.79 18.92 -4.59
N SER A 8 -20.67 18.41 -5.11
CA SER A 8 -20.15 17.10 -4.77
C SER A 8 -19.59 17.17 -3.35
N GLU A 9 -20.48 17.23 -2.35
CA GLU A 9 -20.10 17.22 -0.94
C GLU A 9 -19.49 15.85 -0.65
N ARG A 10 -18.16 15.83 -0.47
CA ARG A 10 -17.46 14.69 0.10
C ARG A 10 -17.64 14.73 1.62
N HIS A 11 -17.73 13.55 2.21
CA HIS A 11 -18.00 13.39 3.63
C HIS A 11 -16.77 12.83 4.34
N ALA A 12 -16.51 13.26 5.57
CA ALA A 12 -15.55 12.57 6.42
C ALA A 12 -16.08 11.15 6.73
N PRO A 13 -15.27 10.10 6.55
CA PRO A 13 -15.67 8.76 6.92
C PRO A 13 -15.98 8.66 8.42
N ARG A 14 -17.03 7.89 8.74
CA ARG A 14 -17.47 7.61 10.11
C ARG A 14 -17.19 6.18 10.56
N MET A 15 -16.43 5.42 9.76
CA MET A 15 -16.01 4.07 10.10
C MET A 15 -15.18 4.12 11.38
N ARG A 16 -15.47 3.22 12.33
CA ARG A 16 -14.72 3.09 13.59
C ARG A 16 -14.06 1.73 13.65
N TYR A 17 -12.78 1.72 13.99
CA TYR A 17 -12.01 0.49 14.12
C TYR A 17 -11.10 0.54 15.35
N ARG A 18 -10.86 -0.62 15.96
CA ARG A 18 -9.87 -0.75 17.02
C ARG A 18 -8.49 -0.96 16.39
N CYS A 19 -7.55 -0.07 16.66
CA CYS A 19 -6.19 -0.21 16.16
C CYS A 19 -5.46 -1.32 16.94
N PRO A 20 -4.86 -2.31 16.25
CA PRO A 20 -4.12 -3.38 16.93
C PRO A 20 -2.80 -2.89 17.55
N ALA A 21 -2.26 -1.75 17.10
CA ALA A 21 -0.98 -1.21 17.60
C ALA A 21 -1.12 -0.42 18.91
N CYS A 22 -2.19 0.38 19.06
CA CYS A 22 -2.40 1.22 20.26
C CYS A 22 -3.64 0.83 21.08
N SER A 23 -4.47 -0.10 20.59
CA SER A 23 -5.74 -0.52 21.22
C SER A 23 -6.84 0.54 21.30
N GLU A 24 -6.60 1.75 20.79
CA GLU A 24 -7.59 2.84 20.73
C GLU A 24 -8.58 2.66 19.58
N ILE A 25 -9.72 3.38 19.66
CA ILE A 25 -10.72 3.44 18.60
C ILE A 25 -10.43 4.66 17.73
N HIS A 26 -10.12 4.43 16.46
CA HIS A 26 -9.94 5.49 15.48
C HIS A 26 -11.20 5.64 14.63
N GLN A 27 -11.39 6.85 14.10
CA GLN A 27 -12.39 7.13 13.09
C GLN A 27 -11.71 7.34 11.74
N GLY A 28 -12.33 6.85 10.67
CA GLY A 28 -11.85 6.93 9.30
C GLY A 28 -11.52 5.57 8.72
N PHE A 29 -10.89 5.55 7.55
CA PHE A 29 -10.44 4.29 6.96
C PHE A 29 -9.13 3.83 7.63
N PRO A 30 -9.00 2.56 8.04
CA PRO A 30 -7.73 2.04 8.51
C PRO A 30 -6.73 1.95 7.35
N ALA A 31 -5.45 2.23 7.64
CA ALA A 31 -4.37 1.89 6.73
C ALA A 31 -4.13 0.37 6.74
N LEU A 32 -4.19 -0.24 5.56
CA LEU A 32 -4.06 -1.68 5.37
C LEU A 32 -2.59 -2.06 5.11
N ALA A 33 -1.79 -2.10 6.18
CA ALA A 33 -0.34 -2.33 6.09
C ALA A 33 0.07 -3.80 6.24
N TYR A 34 0.95 -4.27 5.36
CA TYR A 34 1.57 -5.59 5.45
C TYR A 34 2.84 -5.52 6.28
N GLN A 35 3.01 -6.47 7.21
CA GLN A 35 4.20 -6.51 8.06
C GLN A 35 5.47 -6.78 7.25
N LEU A 36 5.40 -7.69 6.28
CA LEU A 36 6.53 -8.13 5.46
C LEU A 36 6.08 -8.45 4.03
N PRO A 37 7.01 -8.51 3.06
CA PRO A 37 6.71 -9.11 1.76
C PRO A 37 6.28 -10.57 1.94
N ASP A 38 5.28 -11.05 1.20
CA ASP A 38 4.76 -12.43 1.33
C ASP A 38 5.87 -13.49 1.22
N PRO A 39 6.86 -13.37 0.31
CA PRO A 39 7.95 -14.34 0.23
C PRO A 39 8.80 -14.45 1.50
N ILE A 40 8.93 -13.36 2.26
CA ILE A 40 9.64 -13.35 3.55
C ILE A 40 8.67 -13.78 4.65
N TYR A 41 7.42 -13.32 4.62
CA TYR A 41 6.39 -13.68 5.61
C TYR A 41 6.19 -15.20 5.70
N ALA A 42 6.22 -15.89 4.56
CA ALA A 42 6.04 -17.35 4.47
C ALA A 42 7.18 -18.20 5.08
N LEU A 43 8.33 -17.60 5.39
CA LEU A 43 9.45 -18.30 6.04
C LEU A 43 9.19 -18.56 7.52
N THR A 44 9.75 -19.66 8.03
CA THR A 44 9.88 -19.87 9.47
C THR A 44 10.75 -18.79 10.13
N ALA A 45 10.74 -18.70 11.46
CA ALA A 45 11.59 -17.74 12.18
C ALA A 45 13.09 -17.97 11.89
N ASP A 46 13.56 -19.22 12.01
CA ASP A 46 14.96 -19.57 11.77
C ASP A 46 15.38 -19.29 10.31
N GLU A 47 14.53 -19.60 9.34
CA GLU A 47 14.81 -19.27 7.93
C GLU A 47 14.85 -17.77 7.70
N ARG A 48 13.96 -17.00 8.33
CA ARG A 48 13.93 -15.55 8.21
C ARG A 48 15.22 -14.94 8.75
N ASP A 49 15.67 -15.37 9.93
CA ASP A 49 16.90 -14.90 10.56
C ASP A 49 18.15 -15.27 9.74
N ALA A 50 18.14 -16.43 9.08
CA ALA A 50 19.25 -16.89 8.26
C ALA A 50 19.29 -16.28 6.84
N ARG A 51 18.14 -15.91 6.29
CA ARG A 51 18.00 -15.61 4.84
C ARG A 51 17.55 -14.20 4.52
N ALA A 52 16.98 -13.49 5.48
CA ALA A 52 16.39 -12.18 5.27
C ALA A 52 17.07 -11.10 6.12
N ILE A 53 17.33 -9.95 5.51
CA ILE A 53 17.65 -8.71 6.20
C ILE A 53 16.36 -7.89 6.19
N ILE A 54 15.85 -7.53 7.35
CA ILE A 54 14.54 -6.87 7.51
C ILE A 54 14.73 -5.57 8.28
N SER A 55 14.23 -4.47 7.71
CA SER A 55 14.03 -3.19 8.40
C SER A 55 12.57 -2.75 8.27
N SER A 56 12.25 -1.57 8.81
CA SER A 56 10.90 -0.99 8.73
C SER A 56 10.43 -0.69 7.31
N ASP A 57 11.37 -0.43 6.39
CA ASP A 57 11.08 0.08 5.04
C ASP A 57 11.85 -0.65 3.92
N LEU A 58 12.85 -1.47 4.28
CA LEU A 58 13.68 -2.21 3.34
C LEU A 58 13.78 -3.68 3.76
N CYS A 59 13.64 -4.59 2.80
CA CYS A 59 13.94 -6.00 3.02
C CYS A 59 14.83 -6.56 1.90
N ILE A 60 15.72 -7.48 2.25
CA ILE A 60 16.52 -8.26 1.31
C ILE A 60 16.32 -9.74 1.63
N LEU A 61 16.01 -10.57 0.63
CA LEU A 61 15.90 -12.02 0.76
C LEU A 61 16.94 -12.72 -0.11
N ASP A 62 17.70 -13.64 0.49
CA ASP A 62 18.74 -14.46 -0.13
C ASP A 62 19.79 -13.64 -0.90
N ASP A 63 20.06 -12.39 -0.46
CA ASP A 63 20.96 -11.41 -1.12
C ASP A 63 20.61 -11.12 -2.61
N ARG A 64 19.37 -11.42 -3.02
CA ARG A 64 18.96 -11.39 -4.44
C ARG A 64 17.69 -10.62 -4.68
N ARG A 65 16.72 -10.72 -3.78
CA ARG A 65 15.41 -10.08 -3.91
C ARG A 65 15.33 -8.90 -2.97
N HIS A 66 14.91 -7.77 -3.50
CA HIS A 66 15.01 -6.49 -2.82
C HIS A 66 13.64 -5.84 -2.77
N PHE A 67 13.16 -5.52 -1.57
CA PHE A 67 11.80 -5.05 -1.36
C PHE A 67 11.81 -3.70 -0.65
N VAL A 68 10.97 -2.79 -1.13
CA VAL A 68 10.75 -1.46 -0.55
C VAL A 68 9.31 -1.39 -0.05
N ARG A 69 9.12 -0.82 1.14
CA ARG A 69 7.80 -0.53 1.67
C ARG A 69 7.24 0.73 1.02
N CYS A 70 6.00 0.65 0.56
CA CYS A 70 5.36 1.70 -0.23
C CYS A 70 3.96 2.00 0.29
N VAL A 71 3.35 3.04 -0.27
CA VAL A 71 1.95 3.40 -0.05
C VAL A 71 1.19 3.23 -1.36
N LEU A 72 0.07 2.52 -1.34
CA LEU A 72 -0.89 2.50 -2.44
C LEU A 72 -2.19 3.08 -1.91
N SER A 73 -2.69 4.13 -2.55
CA SER A 73 -3.92 4.79 -2.12
C SER A 73 -4.98 4.71 -3.22
N VAL A 74 -6.23 4.58 -2.80
CA VAL A 74 -7.41 4.51 -3.66
C VAL A 74 -8.48 5.46 -3.11
N ASP A 75 -9.03 6.31 -3.97
CA ASP A 75 -10.13 7.19 -3.60
C ASP A 75 -11.37 6.40 -3.19
N VAL A 76 -12.10 6.84 -2.16
CA VAL A 76 -13.41 6.29 -1.81
C VAL A 76 -14.49 7.28 -2.23
N ASN A 77 -15.34 6.87 -3.16
CA ASN A 77 -16.32 7.74 -3.79
C ASN A 77 -17.29 8.34 -2.76
N GLY A 78 -17.35 9.67 -2.73
CA GLY A 78 -18.18 10.44 -1.78
C GLY A 78 -17.50 10.74 -0.44
N TYR A 79 -16.22 10.39 -0.26
CA TYR A 79 -15.46 10.62 0.96
C TYR A 79 -14.18 11.43 0.72
N ASP A 80 -13.76 12.21 1.71
CA ASP A 80 -12.54 13.04 1.62
C ASP A 80 -11.24 12.27 1.86
N GLU A 81 -11.33 11.08 2.45
CA GLU A 81 -10.18 10.23 2.74
C GLU A 81 -10.05 9.10 1.71
N GLN A 82 -8.80 8.72 1.44
CA GLN A 82 -8.45 7.56 0.63
C GLN A 82 -8.35 6.31 1.50
N LEU A 83 -8.61 5.15 0.91
CA LEU A 83 -8.21 3.88 1.50
C LEU A 83 -6.74 3.62 1.14
N GLU A 84 -5.89 3.53 2.14
CA GLU A 84 -4.46 3.29 1.96
C GLU A 84 -4.09 1.84 2.25
N PHE A 85 -3.15 1.33 1.46
CA PHE A 85 -2.49 0.06 1.63
C PHE A 85 -1.00 0.34 1.83
N GLY A 86 -0.37 -0.41 2.73
CA GLY A 86 1.09 -0.38 2.93
C GLY A 86 1.75 -1.65 2.38
N PRO A 87 1.83 -1.85 1.06
CA PRO A 87 2.44 -3.03 0.47
C PRO A 87 3.97 -2.95 0.45
N TRP A 88 4.57 -4.10 0.18
CA TRP A 88 5.96 -4.23 -0.24
C TRP A 88 6.03 -4.38 -1.76
N VAL A 89 7.05 -3.80 -2.37
CA VAL A 89 7.31 -3.88 -3.81
C VAL A 89 8.71 -4.42 -4.05
N GLU A 90 8.81 -5.48 -4.84
CA GLU A 90 10.08 -6.01 -5.33
C GLU A 90 10.58 -5.14 -6.49
N ILE A 91 11.82 -4.66 -6.37
CA ILE A 91 12.52 -3.88 -7.39
C ILE A 91 13.87 -4.51 -7.70
N ASP A 92 14.47 -4.13 -8.83
CA ASP A 92 15.79 -4.62 -9.19
C ASP A 92 16.88 -4.08 -8.24
N ARG A 93 18.00 -4.80 -8.17
CA ARG A 93 19.13 -4.48 -7.28
C ARG A 93 19.70 -3.08 -7.50
N ASN A 94 19.76 -2.62 -8.75
CA ASN A 94 20.34 -1.31 -9.06
C ASN A 94 19.41 -0.19 -8.57
N ALA A 95 18.10 -0.32 -8.82
CA ALA A 95 17.09 0.57 -8.30
C ALA A 95 17.09 0.59 -6.77
N PHE A 96 17.17 -0.58 -6.14
CA PHE A 96 17.23 -0.69 -4.68
C PHE A 96 18.46 0.00 -4.10
N SER A 97 19.65 -0.25 -4.66
CA SER A 97 20.87 0.41 -4.19
C SER A 97 20.78 1.93 -4.29
N ARG A 98 20.19 2.47 -5.37
CA ARG A 98 19.97 3.91 -5.53
C ARG A 98 18.96 4.44 -4.54
N TYR A 99 17.86 3.71 -4.33
CA TYR A 99 16.83 4.06 -3.36
C TYR A 99 17.38 4.08 -1.93
N SER A 100 18.16 3.09 -1.52
CA SER A 100 18.78 3.06 -0.18
C SER A 100 19.75 4.21 0.06
N VAL A 101 20.46 4.66 -0.97
CA VAL A 101 21.34 5.84 -0.88
C VAL A 101 20.50 7.11 -0.73
N TRP A 102 19.46 7.28 -1.57
CA TRP A 102 18.53 8.41 -1.49
C TRP A 102 17.88 8.50 -0.10
N PHE A 103 17.32 7.40 0.38
CA PHE A 103 16.62 7.29 1.66
C PHE A 103 17.50 7.61 2.87
N ASN A 104 18.80 7.29 2.81
CA ASN A 104 19.71 7.53 3.93
C ASN A 104 20.42 8.89 3.87
N LEU A 105 20.53 9.52 2.69
CA LEU A 105 21.38 10.72 2.49
C LEU A 105 20.59 11.98 2.13
N ALA A 106 19.26 11.93 2.01
CA ALA A 106 18.42 13.04 1.56
C ALA A 106 18.88 13.66 0.21
N ALA A 107 19.63 12.91 -0.59
CA ALA A 107 20.22 13.40 -1.82
C ALA A 107 19.26 13.15 -2.98
N SER A 108 18.94 14.15 -3.80
CA SER A 108 17.99 14.01 -4.93
C SER A 108 18.25 12.74 -5.76
N PRO A 109 17.22 11.91 -6.01
CA PRO A 109 17.44 10.60 -6.62
C PRO A 109 17.94 10.73 -8.07
N GLY A 110 17.64 11.86 -8.73
CA GLY A 110 17.90 12.08 -10.16
C GLY A 110 17.01 11.24 -11.07
N TRP A 111 15.97 10.62 -10.51
CA TRP A 111 14.91 9.87 -11.20
C TRP A 111 13.69 9.80 -10.29
N SER A 112 12.49 9.84 -10.87
CA SER A 112 11.24 9.92 -10.10
C SER A 112 10.45 8.61 -10.08
N GLN A 113 10.87 7.60 -10.84
CA GLN A 113 10.11 6.36 -11.05
C GLN A 113 10.95 5.07 -11.06
N VAL A 114 10.48 4.02 -10.37
CA VAL A 114 11.03 2.63 -10.45
C VAL A 114 9.97 1.67 -10.96
N LYS A 115 10.33 0.77 -11.87
CA LYS A 115 9.49 -0.40 -12.18
C LYS A 115 9.65 -1.47 -11.12
N GLY A 116 8.54 -2.00 -10.63
CA GLY A 116 8.54 -3.06 -9.64
C GLY A 116 7.39 -4.04 -9.80
N LYS A 117 7.28 -4.95 -8.84
CA LYS A 117 6.15 -5.87 -8.71
C LYS A 117 5.67 -5.88 -7.26
N LEU A 118 4.36 -5.82 -7.05
CA LEU A 118 3.77 -6.00 -5.72
C LEU A 118 4.22 -7.35 -5.14
N ALA A 119 4.66 -7.33 -3.88
CA ALA A 119 5.16 -8.50 -3.16
C ALA A 119 4.18 -8.99 -2.09
N ASN A 120 2.93 -8.50 -2.11
CA ASN A 120 1.85 -8.95 -1.24
C ASN A 120 0.59 -9.27 -2.06
N ALA A 121 -0.10 -10.34 -1.69
CA ALA A 121 -1.44 -10.68 -2.15
C ALA A 121 -2.49 -9.92 -1.34
N PHE A 122 -3.24 -9.04 -2.01
CA PHE A 122 -4.27 -8.25 -1.37
C PHE A 122 -5.51 -9.10 -1.17
N PRO A 123 -6.14 -9.03 0.01
CA PRO A 123 -7.33 -9.80 0.27
C PRO A 123 -8.52 -9.26 -0.54
N ALA A 124 -9.54 -10.11 -0.71
CA ALA A 124 -10.76 -9.80 -1.45
C ALA A 124 -10.53 -9.28 -2.89
N GLN A 125 -9.42 -9.67 -3.53
CA GLN A 125 -9.19 -9.43 -4.95
C GLN A 125 -9.60 -10.66 -5.78
N GLU A 126 -10.26 -10.43 -6.91
CA GLU A 126 -10.61 -11.52 -7.85
C GLU A 126 -9.36 -12.13 -8.49
N GLN A 127 -8.33 -11.31 -8.70
CA GLN A 127 -7.04 -11.68 -9.26
C GLN A 127 -5.95 -11.39 -8.23
N THR A 128 -4.92 -12.23 -8.17
CA THR A 128 -3.82 -12.03 -7.22
C THR A 128 -3.04 -10.76 -7.56
N THR A 129 -2.76 -9.94 -6.55
CA THR A 129 -1.84 -8.80 -6.68
C THR A 129 -0.38 -9.21 -6.50
N LEU A 130 -0.09 -10.40 -5.98
CA LEU A 130 1.29 -10.88 -5.85
C LEU A 130 1.93 -11.03 -7.24
N GLY A 131 3.01 -10.30 -7.46
CA GLY A 131 3.71 -10.25 -8.75
C GLY A 131 3.13 -9.25 -9.75
N LEU A 132 2.08 -8.50 -9.40
CA LEU A 132 1.45 -7.51 -10.26
C LEU A 132 2.42 -6.36 -10.58
N SER A 133 2.59 -6.07 -11.87
CA SER A 133 3.48 -5.00 -12.34
C SER A 133 3.02 -3.63 -11.86
N CYS A 134 3.94 -2.87 -11.29
CA CYS A 134 3.69 -1.54 -10.78
C CYS A 134 4.87 -0.58 -11.06
N CYS A 135 4.63 0.70 -10.83
CA CYS A 135 5.62 1.75 -10.83
C CYS A 135 5.65 2.42 -9.46
N LEU A 136 6.82 2.56 -8.85
CA LEU A 136 7.01 3.37 -7.67
C LEU A 136 7.25 4.81 -8.10
N ILE A 137 6.52 5.76 -7.53
CA ILE A 137 6.78 7.20 -7.65
C ILE A 137 7.51 7.62 -6.37
N LEU A 138 8.74 8.09 -6.53
CA LEU A 138 9.51 8.58 -5.40
C LEU A 138 9.00 9.96 -4.96
N PRO A 139 8.93 10.23 -3.65
CA PRO A 139 8.67 11.58 -3.18
C PRO A 139 9.89 12.48 -3.39
N ASP A 140 9.65 13.78 -3.35
CA ASP A 140 10.71 14.79 -3.46
C ASP A 140 11.51 14.94 -2.15
N THR A 141 10.95 14.46 -1.03
CA THR A 141 11.56 14.45 0.31
C THR A 141 11.81 13.02 0.79
N ASP A 142 12.79 12.84 1.67
CA ASP A 142 13.25 11.53 2.17
C ASP A 142 12.42 10.98 3.35
N ASP A 143 11.53 11.79 3.92
CA ASP A 143 10.65 11.41 5.03
C ASP A 143 9.35 10.72 4.58
N GLU A 144 9.10 10.65 3.27
CA GLU A 144 7.92 10.03 2.71
C GLU A 144 8.24 8.69 2.02
N ARG A 145 7.30 7.74 2.14
CA ARG A 145 7.39 6.46 1.42
C ARG A 145 7.01 6.63 -0.06
N PRO A 146 7.62 5.87 -0.97
CA PRO A 146 7.20 5.85 -2.37
C PRO A 146 5.74 5.44 -2.52
N THR A 147 5.05 6.07 -3.48
CA THR A 147 3.69 5.68 -3.83
C THR A 147 3.68 4.69 -4.98
N VAL A 148 2.71 3.77 -4.99
CA VAL A 148 2.58 2.74 -6.02
C VAL A 148 1.56 3.15 -7.06
N LYS A 149 1.90 3.02 -8.34
CA LYS A 149 0.97 3.06 -9.48
C LYS A 149 0.88 1.69 -10.14
N ILE A 150 -0.34 1.17 -10.30
CA ILE A 150 -0.57 -0.09 -11.00
C ILE A 150 -0.40 0.12 -12.50
N MET A 151 0.25 -0.82 -13.18
CA MET A 151 0.59 -0.69 -14.60
C MET A 151 -0.15 -1.67 -15.51
N ASP A 152 -0.87 -2.64 -14.95
CA ASP A 152 -1.63 -3.61 -15.75
C ASP A 152 -3.10 -3.17 -15.88
N PRO A 153 -3.53 -2.67 -17.05
CA PRO A 153 -4.89 -2.19 -17.26
C PRO A 153 -5.94 -3.32 -17.27
N LYS A 154 -5.54 -4.59 -17.21
CA LYS A 154 -6.46 -5.73 -17.13
C LYS A 154 -6.77 -6.14 -15.69
N HIS A 155 -6.02 -5.64 -14.72
CA HIS A 155 -6.20 -5.97 -13.32
C HIS A 155 -7.20 -4.98 -12.68
N PRO A 156 -8.23 -5.43 -11.94
CA PRO A 156 -9.24 -4.54 -11.33
C PRO A 156 -8.65 -3.41 -10.48
N LEU A 157 -7.56 -3.67 -9.76
CA LEU A 157 -6.84 -2.66 -8.98
C LEU A 157 -6.34 -1.45 -9.80
N PHE A 158 -6.13 -1.60 -11.11
CA PHE A 158 -5.81 -0.48 -12.00
C PHE A 158 -6.99 0.48 -12.11
N ASP A 159 -8.18 -0.06 -12.36
CA ASP A 159 -9.42 0.72 -12.45
C ASP A 159 -9.80 1.30 -11.09
N ASP A 160 -9.68 0.52 -10.01
CA ASP A 160 -9.90 0.99 -8.64
C ASP A 160 -9.03 2.22 -8.36
N GLN A 161 -7.73 2.17 -8.68
CA GLN A 161 -6.81 3.29 -8.45
C GLN A 161 -7.11 4.51 -9.33
N ALA A 162 -7.65 4.32 -10.53
CA ALA A 162 -7.93 5.40 -11.47
C ALA A 162 -9.30 6.08 -11.23
N ALA A 163 -10.32 5.30 -10.87
CA ALA A 163 -11.71 5.75 -10.75
C ALA A 163 -12.21 5.83 -9.30
N GLY A 164 -11.43 5.35 -8.34
CA GLY A 164 -11.85 5.17 -6.96
C GLY A 164 -12.80 3.98 -6.79
N ILE A 165 -13.05 3.62 -5.53
CA ILE A 165 -13.92 2.51 -5.14
C ILE A 165 -15.17 3.01 -4.42
N SER A 166 -16.22 2.19 -4.44
CA SER A 166 -17.40 2.44 -3.62
C SER A 166 -17.10 2.22 -2.13
N ILE A 167 -17.91 2.83 -1.25
CA ILE A 167 -17.84 2.57 0.20
C ILE A 167 -18.07 1.09 0.56
N ALA A 168 -18.93 0.40 -0.21
CA ALA A 168 -19.17 -1.03 -0.01
C ALA A 168 -17.91 -1.84 -0.28
N ARG A 169 -17.20 -1.52 -1.37
CA ARG A 169 -15.93 -2.15 -1.72
C ARG A 169 -14.83 -1.83 -0.70
N ALA A 170 -14.73 -0.58 -0.24
CA ALA A 170 -13.79 -0.21 0.82
C ALA A 170 -14.05 -1.00 2.12
N THR A 171 -15.32 -1.14 2.50
CA THR A 171 -15.73 -1.90 3.70
C THR A 171 -15.40 -3.39 3.57
N GLU A 172 -15.62 -3.99 2.39
CA GLU A 172 -15.24 -5.36 2.09
C GLU A 172 -13.72 -5.58 2.25
N LEU A 173 -12.91 -4.71 1.64
CA LEU A 173 -11.45 -4.77 1.71
C LEU A 173 -10.95 -4.67 3.16
N VAL A 174 -11.49 -3.73 3.95
CA VAL A 174 -11.14 -3.58 5.36
C VAL A 174 -11.54 -4.83 6.17
N SER A 175 -12.75 -5.36 5.95
CA SER A 175 -13.26 -6.53 6.69
C SER A 175 -12.50 -7.82 6.38
N SER A 176 -11.92 -7.91 5.18
CA SER A 176 -11.18 -9.10 4.73
C SER A 176 -9.82 -9.27 5.42
N LEU A 177 -9.31 -8.23 6.10
CA LEU A 177 -8.09 -8.30 6.89
C LEU A 177 -8.41 -8.80 8.30
N LYS A 178 -7.95 -10.02 8.60
CA LYS A 178 -8.17 -10.76 9.86
C LYS A 178 -7.64 -10.09 11.15
N GLY A 179 -7.27 -8.81 11.13
CA GLY A 179 -6.77 -8.04 12.28
C GLY A 179 -7.60 -6.80 12.65
N TYR A 180 -8.56 -6.38 11.82
CA TYR A 180 -9.36 -5.19 12.08
C TYR A 180 -10.81 -5.59 12.33
N MET A 181 -11.20 -5.67 13.61
CA MET A 181 -12.60 -5.81 13.96
C MET A 181 -13.28 -4.45 13.76
N LEU A 182 -14.06 -4.32 12.70
CA LEU A 182 -14.96 -3.18 12.52
C LEU A 182 -15.95 -3.14 13.68
N ILE A 183 -16.10 -1.98 14.32
CA ILE A 183 -17.16 -1.78 15.30
C ILE A 183 -18.39 -1.40 14.48
N LEU A 184 -19.30 -2.35 14.28
CA LEU A 184 -20.63 -2.07 13.75
C LEU A 184 -21.47 -1.52 14.92
N ASP A 185 -21.99 -0.32 14.75
CA ASP A 185 -22.90 0.33 15.73
C ASP A 185 -24.25 -0.39 15.83
#